data_AF-A0A925BRH6-F1
#
_entry.id   AF-A0A925BRH6-F1
#
_cell.length_a   1.000
_cell.length_b   1.000
_cell.length_c   1.000
_cell.angle_alpha   90.00
_cell.angle_beta   90.00
_cell.angle_gamma   90.00
#
_symmetry.space_group_name_H-M   'P 1'
#
loop_
_entity.id
_entity.type
_entity.pdbx_description
1 polymer ?
#
loop_
_entity_poly.entity_id
_entity_poly.type
_entity_poly.pdbx_seq_one_letter_code
_entity_poly.pdbx_strand_id
1 'polypeptide(L)'
;MAKWEPYNQNASAEFFDPEWMFGVSDGFDVAIANPLYVRQESIKELKPAFKERYECFTGTADLYVYFYERAINLLKDNGVLTYISSNKYLRAAYGEKLRQFLANQTTICQVIDFGDAPVFTAIAYPTIVTAMKHTPTSEPQFQAVNWEMGQPVESFAAVVESGRFGMAQKELLKGDWQFAKDDALRLMERLRSVGTPLGDYSKWTILLRD
;
A
#
# COMPACT_ATOMS: atom_id res chain seq x y z
N MET A 1 24.25 25.17 15.86
CA MET A 1 23.11 25.19 14.91
C MET A 1 23.46 24.65 13.52
N ALA A 2 24.73 24.41 13.15
CA ALA A 2 25.10 23.91 11.82
C ALA A 2 25.56 22.43 11.81
N LYS A 3 24.74 21.52 12.36
CA LYS A 3 24.98 20.06 12.26
C LYS A 3 24.04 19.36 11.28
N TRP A 4 23.04 20.06 10.75
CA TRP A 4 22.12 19.47 9.80
C TRP A 4 22.77 19.42 8.42
N GLU A 5 22.95 18.19 7.92
CA GLU A 5 23.41 17.92 6.55
C GLU A 5 22.19 17.74 5.65
N PRO A 6 21.79 18.75 4.85
CA PRO A 6 20.58 18.68 4.04
C PRO A 6 20.59 17.57 2.96
N TYR A 7 21.77 16.98 2.68
CA TYR A 7 21.95 15.92 1.69
C TYR A 7 22.11 14.53 2.31
N ASN A 8 22.10 14.42 3.64
CA ASN A 8 22.04 13.12 4.30
C ASN A 8 20.59 12.61 4.26
N GLN A 9 20.31 11.72 3.31
CA GLN A 9 18.97 11.17 3.07
C GLN A 9 18.41 10.37 4.26
N ASN A 10 19.25 10.02 5.23
CA ASN A 10 18.86 9.30 6.45
C ASN A 10 18.75 10.20 7.68
N ALA A 11 19.05 11.50 7.56
CA ALA A 11 18.91 12.48 8.63
C ALA A 11 17.57 13.22 8.53
N SER A 12 16.88 13.39 9.65
CA SER A 12 15.72 14.28 9.76
C SER A 12 16.13 15.61 10.39
N ALA A 13 15.53 16.72 9.95
CA ALA A 13 15.65 17.98 10.67
C ALA A 13 14.81 17.91 11.95
N GLU A 14 15.46 17.99 13.12
CA GLU A 14 14.77 18.07 14.43
C GLU A 14 13.89 19.32 14.56
N PHE A 15 14.12 20.32 13.70
CA PHE A 15 13.47 21.60 13.72
C PHE A 15 12.38 21.75 12.64
N PHE A 16 12.10 20.73 11.82
CA PHE A 16 11.12 20.85 10.74
C PHE A 16 9.71 21.06 11.27
N ASP A 17 9.17 22.24 10.97
CA ASP A 17 7.79 22.61 11.24
C ASP A 17 7.23 23.32 9.99
N PRO A 18 6.23 22.72 9.30
CA PRO A 18 5.76 23.25 8.02
C PRO A 18 5.04 24.59 8.15
N GLU A 19 4.42 24.88 9.30
CA GLU A 19 3.74 26.14 9.56
C GLU A 19 4.77 27.25 9.78
N TRP A 20 5.74 27.03 10.68
CA TRP A 20 6.75 28.03 11.01
C TRP A 20 7.71 28.32 9.86
N MET A 21 8.05 27.30 9.07
CA MET A 21 9.02 27.44 7.99
C MET A 21 8.42 27.94 6.68
N PHE A 22 7.19 27.51 6.37
CA PHE A 22 6.60 27.68 5.04
C PHE A 22 5.20 28.28 5.08
N GLY A 23 4.64 28.56 6.27
CA GLY A 23 3.27 29.04 6.42
C GLY A 23 2.22 28.00 6.06
N VAL A 24 2.59 26.70 6.03
CA VAL A 24 1.69 25.61 5.68
C VAL A 24 0.99 25.11 6.94
N SER A 25 -0.17 25.67 7.23
CA SER A 25 -0.98 25.34 8.42
C SER A 25 -2.16 24.40 8.13
N ASP A 26 -2.57 24.30 6.86
CA ASP A 26 -3.77 23.56 6.44
C ASP A 26 -3.45 22.18 5.84
N GLY A 27 -2.18 21.84 5.68
CA GLY A 27 -1.70 20.55 5.15
C GLY A 27 -1.10 20.68 3.74
N PHE A 28 -0.82 19.55 3.11
CA PHE A 28 -0.23 19.51 1.77
C PHE A 28 -1.24 19.11 0.69
N ASP A 29 -1.09 19.65 -0.51
CA ASP A 29 -1.87 19.25 -1.69
C ASP A 29 -1.42 17.88 -2.22
N VAL A 30 -0.13 17.55 -2.05
CA VAL A 30 0.49 16.36 -2.62
C VAL A 30 1.47 15.72 -1.65
N ALA A 31 1.40 14.40 -1.49
CA ALA A 31 2.37 13.57 -0.78
C ALA A 31 2.90 12.47 -1.72
N ILE A 32 4.18 12.57 -2.09
CA ILE A 32 4.83 11.59 -2.97
C ILE A 32 6.02 11.00 -2.20
N ALA A 33 6.12 9.68 -2.15
CA ALA A 33 7.25 9.04 -1.51
C ALA A 33 7.54 7.63 -2.04
N ASN A 34 8.80 7.25 -1.88
CA ASN A 34 9.26 5.87 -1.86
C ASN A 34 9.69 5.54 -0.42
N PRO A 35 8.74 5.27 0.51
CA PRO A 35 9.05 5.06 1.92
C PRO A 35 10.04 3.91 2.14
N LEU A 36 10.84 4.01 3.20
CA LEU A 36 11.83 3.00 3.55
C LEU A 36 11.18 1.63 3.82
N TYR A 37 11.72 0.57 3.22
CA TYR A 37 11.24 -0.81 3.31
C TYR A 37 11.81 -1.52 4.54
N VAL A 38 11.61 -0.91 5.72
CA VAL A 38 12.13 -1.44 6.98
C VAL A 38 11.13 -2.42 7.58
N ARG A 39 11.60 -3.65 7.84
CA ARG A 39 10.75 -4.70 8.40
C ARG A 39 10.45 -4.46 9.87
N GLN A 40 9.31 -4.98 10.32
CA GLN A 40 8.83 -4.88 11.71
C GLN A 40 9.87 -5.28 12.78
N GLU A 41 10.79 -6.22 12.48
CA GLU A 41 11.83 -6.66 13.41
C GLU A 41 12.86 -5.57 13.71
N SER A 42 13.06 -4.64 12.78
CA SER A 42 14.06 -3.57 12.86
C SER A 42 13.52 -2.30 13.53
N ILE A 43 12.22 -2.24 13.83
CA ILE A 43 11.55 -1.08 14.45
C ILE A 43 10.98 -1.40 15.83
N LYS A 44 11.46 -2.46 16.50
CA LYS A 44 10.94 -2.92 17.80
C LYS A 44 10.88 -1.81 18.86
N GLU A 45 11.94 -1.03 18.98
CA GLU A 45 12.04 0.07 19.96
C GLU A 45 11.04 1.20 19.70
N LEU A 46 10.56 1.35 18.46
CA LEU A 46 9.59 2.38 18.08
C LEU A 46 8.13 1.93 18.28
N LYS A 47 7.89 0.63 18.45
CA LYS A 47 6.53 0.07 18.53
C LYS A 47 5.66 0.66 19.66
N PRO A 48 6.17 0.92 20.88
CA PRO A 48 5.35 1.55 21.91
C PRO A 48 4.81 2.91 21.46
N ALA A 49 5.67 3.77 20.89
CA ALA A 49 5.27 5.08 20.39
C ALA A 49 4.32 4.97 19.19
N PHE A 50 4.55 4.02 18.27
CA PHE A 50 3.68 3.83 17.11
C PHE A 50 2.29 3.32 17.51
N LYS A 51 2.20 2.47 18.53
CA LYS A 51 0.92 1.96 19.04
C LYS A 51 0.03 3.07 19.59
N GLU A 52 0.61 4.09 20.19
CA GLU A 52 -0.12 5.24 20.74
C GLU A 52 -0.50 6.25 19.65
N ARG A 53 0.25 6.32 18.55
CA ARG A 53 0.14 7.39 17.55
C ARG A 53 -0.61 7.01 16.28
N TYR A 54 -0.69 5.71 15.94
CA TYR A 54 -1.21 5.27 14.65
C TYR A 54 -2.35 4.25 14.79
N GLU A 55 -3.46 4.54 14.12
CA GLU A 55 -4.63 3.66 14.06
C GLU A 55 -4.30 2.35 13.34
N CYS A 56 -3.47 2.42 12.30
CA CYS A 56 -3.01 1.29 11.48
C CYS A 56 -2.02 0.37 12.20
N PHE A 57 -1.67 0.66 13.46
CA PHE A 57 -0.68 -0.13 14.20
C PHE A 57 -1.08 -1.61 14.31
N THR A 58 -0.15 -2.47 13.89
CA THR A 58 -0.12 -3.88 14.23
C THR A 58 1.29 -4.26 14.66
N GLY A 59 1.43 -5.25 15.54
CA GLY A 59 2.74 -5.65 16.07
C GLY A 59 3.71 -6.18 15.01
N THR A 60 3.22 -6.50 13.81
CA THR A 60 3.97 -7.05 12.67
C THR A 60 3.94 -6.14 11.44
N ALA A 61 3.42 -4.91 11.55
CA ALA A 61 3.46 -3.95 10.45
C ALA A 61 4.88 -3.48 10.15
N ASP A 62 5.24 -3.48 8.87
CA ASP A 62 6.46 -2.86 8.36
C ASP A 62 6.35 -1.33 8.42
N LEU A 63 7.49 -0.63 8.42
CA LEU A 63 7.56 0.81 8.71
C LEU A 63 6.73 1.66 7.73
N TYR A 64 6.66 1.29 6.44
CA TYR A 64 5.93 2.04 5.43
C TYR A 64 4.42 2.17 5.73
N VAL A 65 3.84 1.28 6.55
CA VAL A 65 2.44 1.37 6.98
C VAL A 65 2.16 2.68 7.69
N TYR A 66 3.06 3.09 8.58
CA TYR A 66 2.93 4.34 9.34
C TYR A 66 3.18 5.57 8.47
N PHE A 67 3.98 5.43 7.42
CA PHE A 67 4.18 6.51 6.44
C PHE A 67 2.92 6.82 5.63
N TYR A 68 2.12 5.81 5.26
CA TYR A 68 0.84 6.04 4.60
C TYR A 68 -0.12 6.83 5.49
N GLU A 69 -0.34 6.36 6.72
CA GLU A 69 -1.24 7.02 7.66
C GLU A 69 -0.77 8.45 7.96
N ARG A 70 0.53 8.64 8.22
CA ARG A 70 1.09 9.97 8.46
C ARG A 70 0.89 10.90 7.29
N ALA A 71 1.11 10.44 6.06
CA ALA A 71 0.97 11.26 4.86
C ALA A 71 -0.48 11.69 4.62
N ILE A 72 -1.44 10.77 4.75
CA ILE A 72 -2.87 11.09 4.62
C ILE A 72 -3.30 12.08 5.72
N ASN A 73 -2.79 11.93 6.94
CA ASN A 73 -3.07 12.89 8.01
C ASN A 73 -2.48 14.28 7.75
N LEU A 74 -1.39 14.38 6.99
CA LEU A 74 -0.75 15.64 6.59
C LEU A 74 -1.36 16.28 5.34
N LEU A 75 -2.13 15.53 4.53
CA LEU A 75 -2.79 16.05 3.35
C LEU A 75 -4.00 16.94 3.70
N LYS A 76 -4.26 17.93 2.85
CA LYS A 76 -5.54 18.65 2.81
C LYS A 76 -6.65 17.72 2.33
N ASP A 77 -7.90 18.09 2.57
CA ASP A 77 -9.02 17.48 1.87
C ASP A 77 -8.85 17.68 0.35
N ASN A 78 -9.10 16.61 -0.41
CA ASN A 78 -8.79 16.47 -1.84
C ASN A 78 -7.30 16.49 -2.21
N GLY A 79 -6.39 16.48 -1.22
CA GLY A 79 -4.97 16.28 -1.46
C GLY A 79 -4.67 14.87 -1.97
N VAL A 80 -3.59 14.69 -2.73
CA VAL A 80 -3.24 13.44 -3.42
C VAL A 80 -2.00 12.80 -2.82
N LEU A 81 -2.11 11.50 -2.52
CA LEU A 81 -0.99 10.64 -2.17
C LEU A 81 -0.60 9.78 -3.38
N THR A 82 0.69 9.70 -3.72
CA THR A 82 1.23 8.71 -4.66
C THR A 82 2.48 8.07 -4.07
N TYR A 83 2.35 6.84 -3.59
CA TYR A 83 3.43 6.12 -2.92
C TYR A 83 3.83 4.89 -3.70
N ILE A 84 5.13 4.61 -3.74
CA ILE A 84 5.68 3.31 -4.14
C ILE A 84 6.18 2.57 -2.90
N SER A 85 5.58 1.43 -2.56
CA SER A 85 5.91 0.66 -1.35
C SER A 85 5.90 -0.84 -1.65
N SER A 86 6.13 -1.70 -0.64
CA SER A 86 5.94 -3.14 -0.84
C SER A 86 4.45 -3.46 -1.00
N ASN A 87 4.11 -4.44 -1.83
CA ASN A 87 2.75 -4.92 -2.09
C ASN A 87 2.27 -5.92 -1.01
N LYS A 88 3.11 -6.28 -0.04
CA LYS A 88 2.78 -7.27 1.00
C LYS A 88 1.52 -6.92 1.78
N TYR A 89 1.30 -5.64 2.11
CA TYR A 89 0.10 -5.23 2.86
C TYR A 89 -1.20 -5.48 2.08
N LEU A 90 -1.16 -5.74 0.78
CA LEU A 90 -2.35 -6.08 0.00
C LEU A 90 -2.98 -7.39 0.48
N ARG A 91 -2.18 -8.33 1.00
CA ARG A 91 -2.62 -9.69 1.39
C ARG A 91 -2.23 -10.10 2.80
N ALA A 92 -1.20 -9.48 3.38
CA ALA A 92 -0.76 -9.83 4.73
C ALA A 92 -1.80 -9.41 5.77
N ALA A 93 -1.98 -10.23 6.81
CA ALA A 93 -2.88 -9.93 7.93
C ALA A 93 -2.52 -8.61 8.64
N TYR A 94 -1.22 -8.28 8.75
CA TYR A 94 -0.79 -7.02 9.35
C TYR A 94 -1.30 -5.79 8.58
N GLY A 95 -1.59 -5.95 7.28
CA GLY A 95 -2.02 -4.88 6.38
C GLY A 95 -3.50 -4.58 6.45
N GLU A 96 -4.30 -5.38 7.15
CA GLU A 96 -5.76 -5.22 7.21
C GLU A 96 -6.19 -3.81 7.61
N LYS A 97 -5.60 -3.27 8.69
CA LYS A 97 -5.93 -1.93 9.15
C LYS A 97 -5.54 -0.85 8.14
N LEU A 98 -4.40 -0.99 7.47
CA LEU A 98 -3.98 -0.05 6.42
C LEU A 98 -4.95 -0.11 5.23
N ARG A 99 -5.36 -1.31 4.81
CA ARG A 99 -6.34 -1.48 3.72
C ARG A 99 -7.67 -0.82 4.07
N GLN A 100 -8.16 -1.00 5.28
CA GLN A 100 -9.38 -0.34 5.77
C GLN A 100 -9.22 1.18 5.85
N PHE A 101 -8.09 1.65 6.39
CA PHE A 101 -7.79 3.08 6.49
C PHE A 101 -7.78 3.74 5.10
N LEU A 102 -7.04 3.17 4.14
CA LEU A 102 -7.01 3.66 2.76
C LEU A 102 -8.40 3.63 2.12
N ALA A 103 -9.11 2.50 2.21
CA ALA A 103 -10.42 2.35 1.57
C ALA A 103 -11.49 3.29 2.13
N ASN A 104 -11.39 3.71 3.40
CA ASN A 104 -12.38 4.55 4.08
C ASN A 104 -12.01 6.04 4.09
N GLN A 105 -10.73 6.37 4.19
CA GLN A 105 -10.25 7.76 4.31
C GLN A 105 -9.90 8.38 2.95
N THR A 106 -9.81 7.56 1.90
CA THR A 106 -9.38 8.03 0.58
C THR A 106 -10.25 7.48 -0.54
N THR A 107 -10.30 8.20 -1.65
CA THR A 107 -10.80 7.71 -2.92
C THR A 107 -9.58 7.22 -3.71
N ILE A 108 -9.48 5.91 -3.93
CA ILE A 108 -8.37 5.31 -4.67
C ILE A 108 -8.52 5.71 -6.14
N CYS A 109 -7.45 6.24 -6.73
CA CYS A 109 -7.44 6.62 -8.15
C CYS A 109 -6.82 5.51 -8.99
N GLN A 110 -5.65 5.01 -8.56
CA GLN A 110 -4.91 4.00 -9.28
C GLN A 110 -4.11 3.09 -8.34
N VAL A 111 -4.05 1.80 -8.69
CA VAL A 111 -3.08 0.85 -8.12
C VAL A 111 -2.33 0.15 -9.24
N ILE A 112 -1.01 0.15 -9.15
CA ILE A 112 -0.11 -0.61 -10.03
C ILE A 112 0.58 -1.65 -9.16
N ASP A 113 0.29 -2.92 -9.36
CA ASP A 113 0.97 -4.03 -8.68
C ASP A 113 2.04 -4.60 -9.61
N PHE A 114 3.30 -4.55 -9.16
CA PHE A 114 4.40 -5.10 -9.96
C PHE A 114 4.58 -6.61 -9.76
N GLY A 115 3.84 -7.23 -8.85
CA GLY A 115 4.00 -8.64 -8.51
C GLY A 115 5.45 -8.97 -8.17
N ASP A 116 6.02 -9.94 -8.89
CA ASP A 116 7.40 -10.40 -8.73
C ASP A 116 8.40 -9.69 -9.67
N ALA A 117 7.99 -8.64 -10.39
CA ALA A 117 8.86 -7.95 -11.33
C ALA A 117 10.05 -7.29 -10.61
N PRO A 118 11.30 -7.47 -11.10
CA PRO A 118 12.50 -6.92 -10.49
C PRO A 118 12.69 -5.44 -10.88
N VAL A 119 11.78 -4.57 -10.47
CA VAL A 119 11.86 -3.12 -10.73
C VAL A 119 13.04 -2.48 -10.03
N PHE A 120 13.40 -3.01 -8.85
CA PHE A 120 14.56 -2.59 -8.07
C PHE A 120 15.57 -3.72 -7.98
N THR A 121 16.83 -3.37 -7.71
CA THR A 121 17.90 -4.36 -7.44
C THR A 121 17.64 -5.17 -6.17
N ALA A 122 16.84 -4.64 -5.24
CA ALA A 122 16.37 -5.34 -4.05
C ALA A 122 14.98 -5.96 -4.28
N ILE A 123 14.74 -7.13 -3.66
CA ILE A 123 13.43 -7.78 -3.65
C ILE A 123 12.47 -6.96 -2.77
N ALA A 124 11.73 -6.06 -3.41
CA ALA A 124 10.83 -5.11 -2.74
C ALA A 124 9.34 -5.41 -2.97
N TYR A 125 9.00 -6.21 -3.98
CA TYR A 125 7.64 -6.46 -4.47
C TYR A 125 6.85 -5.15 -4.59
N PRO A 126 7.25 -4.22 -5.48
CA PRO A 126 6.72 -2.87 -5.43
C PRO A 126 5.24 -2.82 -5.83
N THR A 127 4.53 -1.86 -5.26
CA THR A 127 3.23 -1.40 -5.73
C THR A 127 3.21 0.12 -5.68
N ILE A 128 2.59 0.74 -6.68
CA ILE A 128 2.30 2.18 -6.67
C ILE A 128 0.81 2.34 -6.35
N VAL A 129 0.50 3.14 -5.33
CA VAL A 129 -0.87 3.54 -5.00
C VAL A 129 -1.00 5.04 -5.14
N THR A 130 -1.96 5.47 -5.96
CA THR A 130 -2.40 6.87 -6.04
C THR A 130 -3.81 6.98 -5.47
N ALA A 131 -3.99 7.85 -4.47
CA ALA A 131 -5.25 8.04 -3.77
C ALA A 131 -5.46 9.51 -3.40
N MET A 132 -6.71 9.97 -3.43
CA MET A 132 -7.10 11.31 -3.01
C MET A 132 -7.70 11.25 -1.60
N LYS A 133 -7.28 12.13 -0.69
CA LYS A 133 -7.86 12.27 0.66
C LYS A 133 -9.27 12.85 0.56
N HIS A 134 -10.22 11.98 0.33
CA HIS A 134 -11.62 12.30 0.18
C HIS A 134 -12.39 11.02 0.45
N THR A 135 -13.33 11.06 1.39
CA THR A 135 -14.18 9.91 1.69
C THR A 135 -14.96 9.50 0.42
N PRO A 136 -14.89 8.23 0.01
CA PRO A 136 -15.65 7.70 -1.11
C PRO A 136 -17.12 8.12 -1.11
N THR A 137 -17.60 8.74 -2.21
CA THR A 137 -19.05 8.88 -2.48
C THR A 137 -19.64 7.54 -2.92
N SER A 138 -20.94 7.45 -3.19
CA SER A 138 -21.56 6.18 -3.59
C SER A 138 -20.93 5.60 -4.87
N GLU A 139 -20.19 4.50 -4.70
CA GLU A 139 -19.57 3.67 -5.74
C GLU A 139 -18.39 4.29 -6.55
N PRO A 140 -17.26 4.68 -5.92
CA PRO A 140 -16.10 5.11 -6.66
C PRO A 140 -15.48 3.94 -7.43
N GLN A 141 -14.93 4.24 -8.60
CA GLN A 141 -14.12 3.33 -9.39
C GLN A 141 -12.66 3.79 -9.38
N PHE A 142 -11.75 2.83 -9.43
CA PHE A 142 -10.32 3.07 -9.55
C PHE A 142 -9.72 2.26 -10.70
N GLN A 143 -8.54 2.65 -11.18
CA GLN A 143 -7.81 1.93 -12.21
C GLN A 143 -6.79 0.98 -11.57
N ALA A 144 -6.82 -0.28 -11.94
CA ALA A 144 -5.80 -1.26 -11.54
C ALA A 144 -4.92 -1.63 -12.75
N VAL A 145 -3.64 -1.89 -12.49
CA VAL A 145 -2.69 -2.44 -13.46
C VAL A 145 -1.91 -3.53 -12.77
N ASN A 146 -1.84 -4.71 -13.41
CA ASN A 146 -0.92 -5.77 -13.01
C ASN A 146 0.24 -5.76 -14.00
N TRP A 147 1.44 -5.45 -13.53
CA TRP A 147 2.63 -5.46 -14.36
C TRP A 147 3.01 -6.89 -14.73
N GLU A 148 3.35 -7.12 -16.00
CA GLU A 148 3.80 -8.44 -16.44
C GLU A 148 5.32 -8.57 -16.34
N MET A 149 5.79 -9.69 -15.80
CA MET A 149 7.22 -9.95 -15.67
C MET A 149 7.90 -9.93 -17.05
N GLY A 150 9.06 -9.27 -17.14
CA GLY A 150 9.84 -9.16 -18.38
C GLY A 150 9.53 -7.91 -19.21
N GLN A 151 8.50 -7.13 -18.86
CA GLN A 151 8.30 -5.81 -19.45
C GLN A 151 9.40 -4.84 -18.98
N PRO A 152 10.04 -4.10 -19.91
CA PRO A 152 11.06 -3.11 -19.56
C PRO A 152 10.44 -1.89 -18.86
N VAL A 153 11.14 -1.34 -17.86
CA VAL A 153 10.67 -0.16 -17.09
C VAL A 153 10.55 1.07 -17.99
N GLU A 154 11.34 1.16 -19.06
CA GLU A 154 11.26 2.22 -20.07
C GLU A 154 9.90 2.27 -20.77
N SER A 155 9.20 1.14 -20.84
CA SER A 155 7.84 1.05 -21.40
C SER A 155 6.74 1.35 -20.38
N PHE A 156 7.09 1.80 -19.16
CA PHE A 156 6.15 1.99 -18.06
C PHE A 156 4.90 2.76 -18.44
N ALA A 157 5.05 3.94 -19.05
CA ALA A 157 3.91 4.76 -19.45
C ALA A 157 2.96 4.04 -20.42
N ALA A 158 3.52 3.36 -21.43
CA ALA A 158 2.73 2.64 -22.43
C ALA A 158 2.02 1.40 -21.84
N VAL A 159 2.70 0.67 -20.96
CA VAL A 159 2.14 -0.50 -20.27
C VAL A 159 1.00 -0.09 -19.34
N VAL A 160 1.20 0.95 -18.53
CA VAL A 160 0.17 1.45 -17.60
C VAL A 160 -1.06 1.95 -18.35
N GLU A 161 -0.87 2.69 -19.45
CA GLU A 161 -1.99 3.23 -20.23
C GLU A 161 -2.80 2.11 -20.92
N SER A 162 -2.12 1.11 -21.48
CA SER A 162 -2.76 0.01 -22.23
C SER A 162 -3.30 -1.11 -21.33
N GLY A 163 -2.69 -1.32 -20.15
CA GLY A 163 -2.97 -2.43 -19.25
C GLY A 163 -4.02 -2.15 -18.17
N ARG A 164 -4.49 -0.90 -18.05
CA ARG A 164 -5.45 -0.52 -17.01
C ARG A 164 -6.81 -1.19 -17.16
N PHE A 165 -7.41 -1.55 -16.04
CA PHE A 165 -8.80 -2.00 -15.96
C PHE A 165 -9.49 -1.37 -14.75
N GLY A 166 -10.79 -1.12 -14.90
CA GLY A 166 -11.60 -0.50 -13.84
C GLY A 166 -12.00 -1.52 -12.78
N MET A 167 -12.04 -1.07 -11.52
CA MET A 167 -12.56 -1.83 -10.39
C MET A 167 -13.38 -0.93 -9.47
N ALA A 168 -14.44 -1.47 -8.86
CA ALA A 168 -15.19 -0.74 -7.85
C ALA A 168 -14.42 -0.73 -6.52
N GLN A 169 -14.27 0.44 -5.89
CA GLN A 169 -13.55 0.56 -4.63
C GLN A 169 -14.20 -0.23 -3.48
N LYS A 170 -15.52 -0.50 -3.55
CA LYS A 170 -16.20 -1.39 -2.59
C LYS A 170 -15.63 -2.81 -2.54
N GLU A 171 -14.97 -3.26 -3.61
CA GLU A 171 -14.27 -4.55 -3.64
C GLU A 171 -13.06 -4.56 -2.68
N LEU A 172 -12.44 -3.39 -2.44
CA LEU A 172 -11.31 -3.23 -1.51
C LEU A 172 -11.70 -3.37 -0.03
N LEU A 173 -13.00 -3.36 0.28
CA LEU A 173 -13.54 -3.56 1.63
C LEU A 173 -13.74 -5.05 1.97
N LYS A 174 -13.65 -5.95 0.99
CA LYS A 174 -13.91 -7.40 1.16
C LYS A 174 -12.73 -8.18 1.75
N GLY A 175 -11.68 -7.50 2.22
CA GLY A 175 -10.51 -8.12 2.85
C GLY A 175 -9.22 -7.84 2.08
N ASP A 176 -8.59 -8.88 1.54
CA ASP A 176 -7.36 -8.75 0.77
C ASP A 176 -7.60 -8.00 -0.54
N TRP A 177 -6.66 -7.13 -0.90
CA TRP A 177 -6.70 -6.42 -2.17
C TRP A 177 -6.18 -7.33 -3.27
N GLN A 178 -7.09 -7.75 -4.15
CA GLN A 178 -6.81 -8.60 -5.29
C GLN A 178 -7.27 -7.89 -6.54
N PHE A 179 -6.33 -7.60 -7.44
CA PHE A 179 -6.61 -6.91 -8.68
C PHE A 179 -6.72 -7.92 -9.80
N ALA A 180 -7.92 -8.11 -10.31
CA ALA A 180 -8.18 -9.02 -11.41
C ALA A 180 -9.27 -8.46 -12.31
N LYS A 181 -9.17 -8.75 -13.61
CA LYS A 181 -10.23 -8.43 -14.57
C LYS A 181 -11.48 -9.25 -14.24
N ASP A 182 -12.64 -8.72 -14.63
CA ASP A 182 -13.95 -9.32 -14.34
C ASP A 182 -14.05 -10.81 -14.67
N ASP A 183 -13.46 -11.24 -15.79
CA ASP A 183 -13.51 -12.66 -16.20
C ASP A 183 -12.72 -13.57 -15.26
N ALA A 184 -11.58 -13.09 -14.74
CA ALA A 184 -10.77 -13.83 -13.78
C ALA A 184 -11.44 -13.85 -12.39
N LEU A 185 -12.08 -12.76 -11.97
CA LEU A 185 -12.87 -12.73 -10.73
C LEU A 185 -14.06 -13.69 -10.80
N ARG A 186 -14.82 -13.67 -11.91
CA ARG A 186 -15.94 -14.60 -12.13
C ARG A 186 -15.48 -16.05 -12.16
N LEU A 187 -14.32 -16.34 -12.76
CA LEU A 187 -13.73 -17.68 -12.72
C LEU A 187 -13.36 -18.10 -11.29
N MET A 188 -12.74 -17.20 -10.52
CA MET A 188 -12.39 -17.46 -9.12
C MET A 188 -13.63 -17.69 -8.24
N GLU A 189 -14.69 -16.91 -8.42
CA GLU A 189 -15.97 -17.11 -7.73
C GLU A 189 -16.61 -18.46 -8.08
N ARG A 190 -16.60 -18.86 -9.36
CA ARG A 190 -17.06 -20.17 -9.80
C ARG A 190 -16.23 -21.32 -9.22
N LEU A 191 -14.90 -21.16 -9.18
CA LEU A 191 -14.01 -22.17 -8.58
C LEU A 191 -14.26 -22.31 -7.08
N ARG A 192 -14.53 -21.20 -6.36
CA ARG A 192 -14.87 -21.22 -4.92
C ARG A 192 -16.27 -21.75 -4.62
N SER A 193 -17.24 -21.55 -5.52
CA SER A 193 -18.62 -22.01 -5.30
C SER A 193 -18.83 -23.49 -5.64
N VAL A 194 -18.01 -24.04 -6.54
CA VAL A 194 -18.07 -25.46 -6.96
C VAL A 194 -17.01 -26.30 -6.24
N GLY A 195 -15.84 -25.74 -5.96
CA GLY A 195 -14.71 -26.46 -5.37
C GLY A 195 -14.74 -26.47 -3.85
N THR A 196 -14.44 -27.61 -3.25
CA THR A 196 -14.13 -27.70 -1.82
C THR A 196 -12.73 -27.13 -1.57
N PRO A 197 -12.55 -26.12 -0.71
CA PRO A 197 -11.24 -25.58 -0.36
C PRO A 197 -10.25 -26.66 0.07
N LEU A 198 -8.99 -26.55 -0.35
CA LEU A 198 -7.96 -27.53 -0.02
C LEU A 198 -7.74 -27.67 1.51
N GLY A 199 -8.01 -26.60 2.27
CA GLY A 199 -7.98 -26.63 3.74
C GLY A 199 -9.02 -27.57 4.37
N ASP A 200 -10.12 -27.87 3.68
CA ASP A 200 -11.11 -28.84 4.19
C ASP A 200 -10.64 -30.29 4.00
N TYR A 201 -9.64 -30.50 3.14
CA TYR A 201 -8.96 -31.79 2.97
C TYR A 201 -7.75 -31.97 3.91
N SER A 202 -7.34 -30.95 4.66
CA SER A 202 -6.12 -31.00 5.50
C SER A 202 -6.31 -31.70 6.86
N LYS A 203 -7.31 -32.60 7.00
CA LYS A 203 -7.42 -33.51 8.17
C LYS A 203 -6.46 -34.69 8.13
N TRP A 204 -5.66 -34.84 7.07
CA TRP A 204 -4.60 -35.84 7.02
C TRP A 204 -3.31 -35.26 7.60
N THR A 205 -3.08 -35.53 8.88
CA THR A 205 -1.79 -35.39 9.55
C THR A 205 -0.71 -35.92 8.62
N ILE A 206 0.19 -35.04 8.15
CA ILE A 206 1.41 -35.46 7.46
C ILE A 206 2.25 -36.19 8.51
N LEU A 207 2.13 -37.51 8.55
CA LEU A 207 3.06 -38.37 9.28
C LEU A 207 4.38 -38.34 8.51
N LEU A 208 5.24 -37.38 8.84
CA LEU A 208 6.67 -37.51 8.57
C LEU A 208 7.16 -38.68 9.43
N ARG A 209 7.40 -39.82 8.78
CA ARG A 209 8.21 -40.89 9.36
C ARG A 209 9.67 -40.46 9.27
N ASP A 210 10.33 -40.41 10.42
CA ASP A 210 11.79 -40.52 10.52
C ASP A 210 12.28 -41.89 10.00
#